data_AF-A0A8E4A7G3-F1
#
_entry.id   AF-A0A8E4A7G3-F1
#
_cell.length_a   1.000
_cell.length_b   1.000
_cell.length_c   1.000
_cell.angle_alpha   90.00
_cell.angle_beta   90.00
_cell.angle_gamma   90.00
#
_symmetry.space_group_name_H-M   'P 1'
#
loop_
_entity.id
_entity.type
_entity.pdbx_description
1 polymer ?
#
loop_
_entity_poly.entity_id
_entity_poly.type
_entity_poly.pdbx_seq_one_letter_code
_entity_poly.pdbx_strand_id
1 'polypeptide(L)'
;DPAVTIKAIGHQWYWSYEYSDYNQSDNEGLLFDSYMIPEDELELGQLRLLDVDNRVVVPVNTHIRMIITSADVLHSWAVPSLGV
;
A
#
# COMPACT_ATOMS: atom_id res chain seq x y z
N ASP A 1 4.32 18.09 12.01
CA ASP A 1 3.19 17.28 11.53
C ASP A 1 3.59 16.45 10.32
N PRO A 2 3.02 15.24 10.13
CA PRO A 2 3.23 14.49 8.90
C PRO A 2 2.61 15.25 7.73
N ALA A 3 3.28 15.22 6.58
CA ALA A 3 2.80 15.89 5.38
C ALA A 3 1.85 15.00 4.56
N VAL A 4 1.93 13.67 4.75
CA VAL A 4 1.06 12.69 4.12
C VAL A 4 0.68 11.63 5.14
N THR A 5 -0.60 11.29 5.19
CA THR A 5 -1.16 10.16 5.91
C THR A 5 -1.65 9.11 4.91
N ILE A 6 -1.20 7.87 5.11
CA ILE A 6 -1.61 6.72 4.31
C ILE A 6 -2.18 5.67 5.25
N LYS A 7 -3.35 5.15 4.92
CA LYS A 7 -3.92 4.01 5.62
C LYS A 7 -3.60 2.74 4.85
N ALA A 8 -3.03 1.75 5.53
CA ALA A 8 -2.80 0.41 5.01
C ALA A 8 -3.80 -0.55 5.67
N ILE A 9 -4.67 -1.15 4.86
CA ILE A 9 -5.73 -2.04 5.31
C ILE A 9 -5.40 -3.45 4.83
N GLY A 10 -5.16 -4.37 5.77
CA GLY A 10 -4.96 -5.77 5.47
C GLY A 10 -6.28 -6.48 5.22
N HIS A 11 -6.33 -7.23 4.13
CA HIS A 11 -7.41 -8.14 3.79
C HIS A 11 -6.84 -9.55 3.61
N GLN A 12 -7.71 -10.56 3.52
CA GLN A 12 -7.31 -11.92 3.18
C GLN A 12 -6.62 -11.93 1.80
N TRP A 13 -5.29 -11.97 1.87
CA TRP A 13 -4.34 -12.12 0.76
C TRP A 13 -4.15 -10.91 -0.16
N TYR A 14 -4.46 -9.70 0.30
CA TYR A 14 -4.11 -8.45 -0.38
C TYR A 14 -4.10 -7.25 0.58
N TRP A 15 -3.62 -6.11 0.10
CA TRP A 15 -3.62 -4.86 0.85
C TRP A 15 -4.38 -3.78 0.09
N SER A 16 -5.16 -2.97 0.79
CA SER A 16 -5.73 -1.74 0.25
C SER A 16 -5.01 -0.53 0.85
N TYR A 17 -4.75 0.48 0.03
CA TYR A 17 -4.12 1.73 0.44
C TYR A 17 -5.05 2.91 0.20
N GLU A 18 -5.19 3.78 1.19
CA GLU A 18 -6.00 4.99 1.14
C GLU A 18 -5.13 6.21 1.46
N TYR A 19 -5.07 7.17 0.54
CA TYR A 19 -4.40 8.45 0.72
C TYR A 19 -5.46 9.50 1.12
N SER A 20 -5.79 9.52 2.40
CA SER A 20 -6.89 10.32 2.95
C SER A 20 -6.73 11.82 2.78
N ASP A 21 -5.49 12.29 2.64
CA ASP A 21 -5.18 13.72 2.57
C ASP A 21 -5.41 14.30 1.15
N TYR A 22 -5.58 13.43 0.15
CA TYR A 22 -5.76 13.80 -1.25
C TYR A 22 -7.11 13.30 -1.76
N ASN A 23 -8.12 14.17 -1.70
CA ASN A 23 -9.40 13.92 -2.34
C ASN A 23 -9.27 14.16 -3.85
N GLN A 24 -9.68 13.19 -4.66
CA GLN A 24 -10.08 13.51 -6.03
C GLN A 24 -11.41 14.29 -5.98
N SER A 25 -11.81 14.90 -7.11
CA SER A 25 -12.90 15.90 -7.22
C SER A 25 -14.24 15.54 -6.58
N ASP A 26 -14.42 14.27 -6.18
CA ASP A 26 -15.69 13.68 -5.77
C ASP A 26 -15.70 13.30 -4.27
N ASN A 27 -14.81 13.87 -3.43
CA ASN A 27 -14.68 13.57 -1.99
C ASN A 27 -14.31 12.12 -1.64
N GLU A 28 -13.89 11.33 -2.63
CA GLU A 28 -13.28 10.04 -2.41
C GLU A 28 -11.75 10.22 -2.44
N GLY A 29 -11.09 9.84 -1.35
CA GLY A 29 -9.64 9.78 -1.30
C GLY A 29 -9.09 8.82 -2.35
N LEU A 30 -7.85 9.00 -2.78
CA LEU A 30 -7.21 8.02 -3.67
C LEU A 30 -7.12 6.67 -2.94
N LEU A 31 -7.87 5.67 -3.44
CA LEU A 31 -7.94 4.33 -2.88
C LEU A 31 -7.68 3.29 -3.97
N PHE A 32 -6.87 2.28 -3.66
CA PHE A 32 -6.62 1.15 -4.55
C PHE A 32 -6.21 -0.11 -3.79
N ASP A 33 -6.42 -1.25 -4.44
CA ASP A 33 -5.99 -2.56 -3.97
C ASP A 33 -4.64 -2.95 -4.60
N SER A 34 -3.84 -3.69 -3.85
CA SER A 34 -2.51 -4.16 -4.20
C SER A 34 -2.45 -5.67 -4.02
N TYR A 35 -2.40 -6.37 -5.15
CA TYR A 35 -2.31 -7.82 -5.26
C TYR A 35 -0.93 -8.25 -5.71
N MET A 36 -0.50 -9.42 -5.25
CA MET A 36 0.71 -10.08 -5.76
C MET A 36 0.49 -10.48 -7.22
N ILE A 37 1.48 -10.19 -8.08
CA ILE A 37 1.43 -10.61 -9.48
C ILE A 37 1.58 -12.14 -9.55
N PRO A 38 0.65 -12.87 -10.20
CA PRO A 38 0.75 -14.31 -10.43
C PRO A 38 2.01 -14.69 -11.24
N GLU A 39 2.55 -15.89 -11.00
CA GLU A 39 3.82 -16.30 -11.62
C GLU A 39 3.76 -16.40 -13.16
N ASP A 40 2.58 -16.71 -13.71
CA ASP A 40 2.29 -16.75 -15.15
C ASP A 40 2.10 -15.38 -15.79
N GLU A 41 1.92 -14.33 -14.98
CA GLU A 41 1.79 -12.94 -15.43
C GLU A 41 3.09 -12.12 -15.22
N LEU A 42 4.14 -12.73 -14.66
CA LEU A 42 5.41 -12.03 -14.40
C LEU A 42 6.15 -11.67 -15.70
N GLU A 43 6.55 -10.41 -15.79
CA GLU A 43 7.42 -9.89 -16.85
C GLU A 43 8.91 -10.09 -16.53
N LEU A 44 9.76 -10.06 -17.56
CA LEU A 44 11.22 -10.20 -17.38
C LEU A 44 11.78 -9.10 -16.47
N GLY A 45 12.36 -9.52 -15.35
CA GLY A 45 12.96 -8.64 -14.35
C GLY A 45 12.09 -8.41 -13.11
N GLN A 46 10.82 -8.83 -13.12
CA GLN A 46 9.97 -8.82 -11.93
C GLN A 46 10.36 -9.91 -10.93
N LEU A 47 10.11 -9.63 -9.66
CA LEU A 47 10.46 -10.49 -8.54
C LEU A 47 9.28 -11.36 -8.11
N ARG A 48 9.46 -12.68 -8.24
CA ARG A 48 8.50 -13.68 -7.80
C ARG A 48 8.17 -13.51 -6.31
N LEU A 49 6.88 -13.50 -5.98
CA LEU A 49 6.31 -13.32 -4.62
C LEU A 49 6.56 -11.94 -3.97
N LEU A 50 7.10 -10.96 -4.70
CA LEU A 50 7.39 -9.63 -4.15
C LEU A 50 6.78 -8.51 -4.96
N ASP A 51 6.70 -8.65 -6.29
CA ASP A 51 6.05 -7.65 -7.11
C ASP A 51 4.52 -7.70 -6.99
N VAL A 52 3.95 -6.50 -7.06
CA VAL A 52 2.51 -6.24 -6.94
C VAL A 52 2.05 -5.42 -8.15
N ASP A 53 0.75 -5.52 -8.46
CA ASP A 53 0.12 -4.79 -9.57
C ASP A 53 0.12 -3.27 -9.35
N ASN A 54 -0.28 -2.81 -8.16
CA ASN A 54 -0.33 -1.42 -7.75
C ASN A 54 0.60 -1.19 -6.54
N ARG A 55 1.70 -0.46 -6.75
CA ARG A 55 2.67 -0.15 -5.69
C ARG A 55 2.21 1.06 -4.87
N VAL A 56 2.46 1.02 -3.56
CA VAL A 56 2.35 2.22 -2.71
C VAL A 56 3.47 3.20 -3.08
N VAL A 57 3.12 4.44 -3.43
CA VAL A 57 4.05 5.48 -3.88
C VAL A 57 4.06 6.59 -2.85
N VAL A 58 5.25 7.00 -2.42
CA VAL A 58 5.41 8.02 -1.37
C VAL A 58 6.45 9.06 -1.76
N PRO A 59 6.30 10.33 -1.32
CA PRO A 59 7.32 11.35 -1.55
C PRO A 59 8.55 11.11 -0.67
N VAL A 60 9.73 11.28 -1.25
CA VAL A 60 11.01 11.19 -0.51
C VAL A 60 11.22 12.42 0.39
N ASN A 61 12.09 12.28 1.40
CA ASN A 61 12.47 13.36 2.32
C ASN A 61 11.30 14.06 3.02
N THR A 62 10.21 13.33 3.25
CA THR A 62 8.97 13.86 3.80
C THR A 62 8.50 12.97 4.96
N HIS A 63 7.99 13.58 6.02
CA HIS A 63 7.41 12.82 7.14
C HIS A 63 6.05 12.23 6.72
N ILE A 64 5.97 10.90 6.68
CA ILE A 64 4.77 10.14 6.34
C ILE A 64 4.22 9.48 7.60
N ARG A 65 2.91 9.55 7.80
CA ARG A 65 2.20 8.79 8.84
C ARG A 65 1.51 7.59 8.20
N MET A 66 1.84 6.39 8.67
CA MET A 66 1.11 5.17 8.32
C MET A 66 0.07 4.86 9.39
N ILE A 67 -1.17 4.54 8.98
CA ILE A 67 -2.22 4.01 9.85
C ILE A 67 -2.51 2.58 9.39
N ILE A 68 -2.16 1.59 10.22
CA ILE A 68 -2.29 0.17 9.86
C ILE A 68 -3.51 -0.41 10.57
N THR A 69 -4.36 -1.11 9.82
CA THR A 69 -5.52 -1.85 10.34
C THR A 69 -5.80 -3.07 9.46
N SER A 70 -6.77 -3.89 9.85
CA SER A 70 -7.31 -4.99 9.05
C SER A 70 -8.83 -4.88 8.92
N ALA A 71 -9.38 -5.44 7.84
CA ALA A 71 -10.83 -5.59 7.64
C ALA A 71 -11.36 -6.98 8.04
N ASP A 72 -10.49 -7.99 8.20
CA ASP A 72 -10.88 -9.37 8.48
C ASP A 72 -10.12 -10.02 9.65
N VAL A 73 -8.96 -10.64 9.39
CA VAL A 73 -8.13 -11.35 10.36
C VAL A 73 -6.88 -10.54 10.68
N LEU A 74 -6.04 -11.03 11.59
CA LEU A 74 -4.79 -10.35 11.92
C LEU A 74 -3.83 -10.41 10.74
N HIS A 75 -3.32 -9.23 10.35
CA HIS A 75 -2.24 -9.05 9.38
C HIS A 75 -1.18 -8.12 9.98
N SER A 76 0.03 -8.18 9.43
CA SER A 76 1.14 -7.30 9.82
C SER A 76 1.69 -6.63 8.58
N TRP A 77 1.74 -5.29 8.58
CA TRP A 77 2.37 -4.52 7.52
C TRP A 77 3.85 -4.33 7.86
N ALA A 78 4.75 -4.79 7.01
CA ALA A 78 6.20 -4.77 7.27
C ALA A 78 6.99 -4.44 6.00
N VAL A 79 7.96 -3.52 6.12
CA VAL A 79 8.91 -3.13 5.09
C VAL A 79 10.28 -2.98 5.74
N PRO A 80 11.09 -4.06 5.81
CA PRO A 80 12.33 -4.08 6.60
C PRO A 80 13.34 -2.98 6.24
N SER A 81 13.43 -2.60 4.96
CA SER A 81 14.33 -1.53 4.52
C SER A 81 13.94 -0.14 5.04
N LEU A 82 12.67 0.05 5.43
CA LEU A 82 12.19 1.26 6.11
C LEU A 82 12.24 1.14 7.64
N GLY A 83 12.56 -0.05 8.17
CA GLY A 83 12.55 -0.33 9.60
C GLY A 83 11.14 -0.32 10.23
N VAL A 84 10.11 -0.62 9.43
CA VAL A 84 8.70 -0.70 9.84
C VAL A 84 8.20 -2.13 9.69
#